data_AF-A0A1E1WP32-F1
#
_entry.id   AF-A0A1E1WP32-F1
#
_cell.length_a   1.000
_cell.length_b   1.000
_cell.length_c   1.000
_cell.angle_alpha   90.00
_cell.angle_beta   90.00
_cell.angle_gamma   90.00
#
_symmetry.space_group_name_H-M   'P 1'
#
loop_
_entity.id
_entity.type
_entity.pdbx_description
1 polymer ?
#
loop_
_entity_poly.entity_id
_entity_poly.type
_entity_poly.pdbx_seq_one_letter_code
_entity_poly.pdbx_strand_id
1 'polypeptide(L)'
;LTIVALALAVISFLPASNILYPVGFVIAERILYIPSAGYCLLITIGLHRLIQFEKRKSYKITIKLFCLLIFTFALRSWQRAEEWRNEYQLFVSGLSVCPLNAKVHYNVAKVADANRQTDWALEEYKKSIRLYPKYYQALNNYANLLKNKERYSEAELYLKTAVSIKNDFPAA
;
A
#
# COMPACT_ATOMS: atom_id res chain seq x y z
N LEU A 1 20.26 7.77 25.43
CA LEU A 1 19.41 8.13 24.27
C LEU A 1 19.54 7.15 23.10
N THR A 2 20.75 6.78 22.67
CA THR A 2 20.94 5.86 21.51
C THR A 2 20.27 4.50 21.70
N ILE A 3 20.42 3.86 22.87
CA ILE A 3 19.77 2.58 23.18
C ILE A 3 18.25 2.70 23.13
N VAL A 4 17.69 3.79 23.66
CA VAL A 4 16.24 4.07 23.63
C VAL A 4 15.76 4.26 22.19
N ALA A 5 16.49 5.02 21.37
CA ALA A 5 16.17 5.23 19.97
C ALA A 5 16.21 3.93 19.16
N LEU A 6 17.20 3.06 19.42
CA LEU A 6 17.32 1.76 18.79
C LEU A 6 16.20 0.81 19.22
N ALA A 7 15.88 0.78 20.52
CA ALA A 7 14.79 -0.01 21.06
C ALA A 7 13.45 0.43 20.45
N LEU A 8 13.18 1.73 20.41
CA LEU A 8 11.98 2.29 19.76
C LEU A 8 11.93 1.92 18.28
N ALA A 9 13.03 2.02 17.53
CA ALA A 9 13.04 1.68 16.11
C ALA A 9 12.82 0.17 15.88
N VAL A 10 13.62 -0.69 16.53
CA VAL A 10 13.67 -2.13 16.21
C VAL A 10 12.52 -2.90 16.85
N ILE A 11 12.27 -2.69 18.15
CA ILE A 11 11.27 -3.48 18.89
C ILE A 11 9.86 -3.16 18.37
N SER A 12 9.57 -1.89 18.09
CA SER A 12 8.26 -1.52 17.55
C SER A 12 8.09 -1.85 16.06
N PHE A 13 9.18 -1.96 15.30
CA PHE A 13 9.12 -2.36 13.89
C PHE A 13 8.92 -3.87 13.72
N LEU A 14 9.39 -4.68 14.67
CA LEU A 14 9.31 -6.13 14.59
C LEU A 14 7.88 -6.66 14.36
N PRO A 15 6.84 -6.25 15.12
CA PRO A 15 5.46 -6.65 14.82
C PRO A 15 4.95 -6.03 13.51
N ALA A 16 5.39 -4.82 13.16
CA ALA A 16 5.00 -4.13 11.93
C ALA A 16 5.53 -4.81 10.66
N SER A 17 6.66 -5.51 10.77
CA SER A 17 7.37 -6.15 9.65
C SER A 17 6.70 -7.42 9.12
N ASN A 18 5.71 -7.98 9.83
CA ASN A 18 5.10 -9.28 9.54
C ASN A 18 6.08 -10.48 9.59
N ILE A 19 7.31 -10.32 10.07
CA ILE A 19 8.32 -11.40 10.11
C ILE A 19 7.94 -12.46 11.14
N LEU A 20 7.52 -12.04 12.33
CA LEU A 20 7.16 -12.97 13.41
C LEU A 20 5.70 -13.39 13.36
N TYR A 21 4.80 -12.44 13.08
CA TYR A 21 3.37 -12.64 13.06
C TYR A 21 2.78 -11.93 11.84
N PRO A 22 2.25 -12.66 10.83
CA PRO A 22 1.59 -12.03 9.71
C PRO A 22 0.27 -11.42 10.17
N VAL A 23 0.23 -10.11 10.29
CA VAL A 23 -1.02 -9.35 10.37
C VAL A 23 -1.65 -9.28 8.98
N GLY A 24 -2.97 -9.45 8.89
CA GLY A 24 -3.72 -9.59 7.62
C GLY A 24 -3.73 -8.36 6.69
N PHE A 25 -2.77 -7.45 6.84
CA PHE A 25 -2.49 -6.32 5.96
C PHE A 25 -0.99 -6.26 5.67
N VAL A 26 -0.65 -6.08 4.39
CA VAL A 26 0.72 -5.77 3.96
C VAL A 26 1.12 -4.45 4.62
N ILE A 27 2.25 -4.44 5.35
CA ILE A 27 2.87 -3.34 6.11
C ILE A 27 2.08 -2.03 5.99
N ALA A 28 1.25 -1.74 6.98
CA ALA A 28 0.43 -0.52 6.96
C ALA A 28 1.22 0.69 7.49
N GLU A 29 1.00 1.86 6.92
CA GLU A 29 1.69 3.09 7.36
C GLU A 29 1.40 3.41 8.84
N ARG A 30 0.17 3.15 9.31
CA ARG A 30 -0.26 3.43 10.68
C ARG A 30 0.54 2.71 11.77
N ILE A 31 1.13 1.55 11.45
CA ILE A 31 1.97 0.80 12.40
C ILE A 31 3.43 1.27 12.40
N LEU A 32 3.81 2.15 11.47
CA LEU A 32 5.18 2.66 11.33
C LEU A 32 5.43 3.98 12.09
N TYR A 33 4.42 4.58 12.74
CA TYR A 33 4.60 5.84 13.47
C TYR A 33 5.60 5.72 14.64
N ILE A 34 5.48 4.68 15.47
CA ILE A 34 6.37 4.45 16.61
C ILE A 34 7.80 4.10 16.13
N PRO A 35 8.00 3.18 15.16
CA PRO A 35 9.32 2.94 14.57
C PRO A 35 9.97 4.21 14.03
N SER A 36 9.18 5.04 13.33
CA SER A 36 9.66 6.29 12.70
C SER A 36 10.17 7.29 13.73
N ALA A 37 9.54 7.39 14.91
CA ALA A 37 10.05 8.21 16.00
C ALA A 37 11.46 7.76 16.45
N GLY A 38 11.69 6.43 16.53
CA GLY A 38 13.01 5.85 16.79
C GLY A 38 14.03 6.22 15.71
N TYR A 39 13.66 6.11 14.42
CA TYR A 39 14.51 6.53 13.31
C TYR A 39 14.85 8.03 13.35
N CYS A 40 13.89 8.92 13.63
CA CYS A 40 14.13 10.35 13.77
C CYS A 40 15.16 10.67 14.88
N LEU A 41 15.08 9.97 16.02
CA LEU A 41 16.06 10.11 17.10
C LEU A 41 17.45 9.62 16.67
N LEU A 42 17.53 8.46 16.00
CA LEU A 42 18.80 7.92 15.51
C LEU A 42 19.47 8.86 14.49
N ILE A 43 18.70 9.40 13.53
CA ILE A 43 19.18 10.37 12.55
C ILE A 43 19.72 11.62 13.26
N THR A 44 18.97 12.16 14.21
CA THR A 44 19.37 13.36 14.97
C THR A 44 20.66 13.12 15.76
N ILE A 45 20.78 11.98 16.46
CA ILE A 45 22.00 11.62 17.21
C ILE A 45 23.19 11.44 16.25
N GLY A 46 22.98 10.77 15.11
CA GLY A 46 24.01 10.54 14.10
C GLY A 46 24.52 11.84 13.50
N LEU A 47 23.62 12.73 13.10
CA LEU A 47 23.96 14.06 12.58
C LEU A 47 24.69 14.92 13.62
N HIS A 48 24.22 14.92 14.87
CA HIS A 48 24.86 15.68 15.95
C HIS A 48 26.31 15.23 16.18
N ARG A 49 26.54 13.91 16.23
CA ARG A 49 27.90 13.36 16.36
C ARG A 49 28.76 13.71 15.16
N LEU A 50 28.24 13.58 13.94
CA LEU A 50 28.97 13.89 12.72
C LEU A 50 29.39 15.36 12.67
N ILE A 51 28.48 16.28 13.02
CA ILE A 51 28.76 17.72 13.09
C ILE A 51 29.83 18.04 14.15
N GLN A 52 29.82 17.35 15.30
CA GLN A 52 30.82 17.55 16.35
C GLN A 52 32.21 17.00 16.01
N PHE A 53 32.29 15.90 15.26
CA PHE A 53 33.56 15.30 14.83
C PHE A 53 34.22 16.04 13.67
N GLU A 54 33.44 16.76 12.86
CA GLU A 54 33.93 17.40 11.65
C GLU A 54 34.63 18.75 11.91
N LYS A 55 35.70 19.03 11.15
CA LYS A 55 36.38 20.34 11.16
C LYS A 55 35.36 21.45 10.81
N ARG A 56 35.58 22.67 11.34
CA ARG A 56 34.70 23.86 11.22
C ARG A 56 34.13 24.19 9.81
N LYS A 57 34.72 23.70 8.73
CA LYS A 57 34.20 23.86 7.35
C LYS A 57 33.36 22.68 6.85
N SER A 58 33.61 21.47 7.33
CA SER A 58 32.99 20.24 6.81
C SER A 58 31.53 20.11 7.29
N TYR A 59 31.21 20.48 8.53
CA TYR A 59 29.82 20.32 9.03
C TYR A 59 28.79 21.12 8.21
N LYS A 60 29.21 22.23 7.58
CA LYS A 60 28.36 23.01 6.66
C LYS A 60 28.00 22.22 5.41
N ILE A 61 28.91 21.39 4.90
CA ILE A 61 28.66 20.48 3.78
C ILE A 61 27.65 19.42 4.24
N THR A 62 27.87 18.81 5.41
CA THR A 62 26.96 17.82 6.00
C THR A 62 25.54 18.36 6.18
N ILE A 63 25.39 19.59 6.69
CA ILE A 63 24.06 20.25 6.78
C ILE A 63 23.45 20.46 5.39
N LYS A 64 24.22 20.94 4.41
CA LYS A 64 23.70 21.14 3.03
C LYS A 64 23.22 19.84 2.40
N LEU A 65 23.97 18.74 2.56
CA LEU A 65 23.59 17.42 2.08
C LEU A 65 22.32 16.91 2.77
N PHE A 66 22.20 17.13 4.07
CA PHE A 66 21.00 16.76 4.81
C PHE A 66 19.77 17.60 4.40
N CYS A 67 19.94 18.90 4.19
CA CYS A 67 18.87 19.76 3.65
C CYS A 67 18.46 19.34 2.23
N LEU A 68 19.43 18.98 1.38
CA LEU A 68 19.16 18.46 0.04
C LEU A 68 18.36 17.15 0.12
N LEU A 69 18.72 16.25 1.03
CA LEU A 69 17.99 15.01 1.28
C LEU A 69 16.53 15.31 1.68
N ILE A 70 16.30 16.19 2.66
CA ILE A 70 14.95 16.60 3.07
C ILE A 70 14.17 17.18 1.88
N PHE A 71 14.80 18.06 1.11
CA PHE A 71 14.18 18.68 -0.05
C PHE A 71 13.75 17.63 -1.10
N THR A 72 14.60 16.66 -1.40
CA THR A 72 14.25 15.57 -2.33
C THR A 72 13.09 14.71 -1.84
N PHE A 73 13.03 14.39 -0.54
CA PHE A 73 11.90 13.66 0.04
C PHE A 73 10.62 14.49 0.08
N ALA A 74 10.73 15.80 0.36
CA ALA A 74 9.59 16.72 0.32
C ALA A 74 9.01 16.82 -1.10
N LEU A 75 9.87 16.94 -2.13
CA LEU A 75 9.44 16.92 -3.53
C LEU A 75 8.75 15.60 -3.90
N ARG A 76 9.31 14.46 -3.51
CA ARG A 76 8.67 13.15 -3.73
C ARG A 76 7.33 13.04 -3.01
N SER A 77 7.24 13.53 -1.77
CA SER A 77 5.99 13.56 -1.01
C SER A 77 4.93 14.43 -1.67
N TRP A 78 5.32 15.56 -2.24
CA TRP A 78 4.41 16.42 -3.00
C TRP A 78 3.94 15.70 -4.27
N GLN A 79 4.84 15.16 -5.09
CA GLN A 79 4.46 14.41 -6.30
C GLN A 79 3.49 13.27 -5.98
N ARG A 80 3.75 12.54 -4.89
CA ARG A 80 2.85 11.47 -4.43
C ARG A 80 1.49 12.02 -4.02
N ALA A 81 1.41 13.19 -3.38
CA ALA A 81 0.15 13.78 -2.94
C ALA A 81 -0.82 14.07 -4.10
N GLU A 82 -0.33 14.24 -5.32
CA GLU A 82 -1.20 14.38 -6.51
C GLU A 82 -2.06 13.13 -6.72
N GLU A 83 -1.50 11.94 -6.53
CA GLU A 83 -2.23 10.68 -6.69
C GLU A 83 -3.32 10.48 -5.63
N TRP A 84 -3.22 11.15 -4.49
CA TRP A 84 -4.20 11.09 -3.41
C TRP A 84 -5.41 12.00 -3.64
N ARG A 85 -5.43 12.80 -4.72
CA ARG A 85 -6.51 13.75 -4.99
C ARG A 85 -7.86 13.08 -5.26
N ASN A 86 -7.87 11.88 -5.83
CA ASN A 86 -9.09 11.12 -6.06
C ASN A 86 -8.85 9.61 -6.01
N GLU A 87 -9.92 8.86 -5.74
CA GLU A 87 -9.85 7.40 -5.60
C GLU A 87 -9.31 6.71 -6.85
N TYR A 88 -9.65 7.21 -8.04
CA TYR A 88 -9.21 6.64 -9.30
C TYR A 88 -7.68 6.68 -9.42
N GLN A 89 -7.08 7.86 -9.28
CA GLN A 89 -5.62 8.03 -9.34
C GLN A 89 -4.92 7.23 -8.25
N LEU A 90 -5.47 7.23 -7.03
CA LEU A 90 -4.91 6.52 -5.88
C LEU A 90 -4.82 5.01 -6.12
N PHE A 91 -5.88 4.39 -6.63
CA PHE A 91 -5.87 2.95 -6.86
C PHE A 91 -5.11 2.56 -8.13
N VAL A 92 -5.22 3.35 -9.20
CA VAL A 92 -4.51 3.09 -10.46
C VAL A 92 -3.01 3.22 -10.29
N SER A 93 -2.52 4.20 -9.51
CA SER A 93 -1.10 4.31 -9.21
C SER A 93 -0.56 3.11 -8.43
N GLY A 94 -1.43 2.36 -7.75
CA GLY A 94 -1.08 1.11 -7.08
C GLY A 94 -0.56 0.03 -8.04
N LEU A 95 -0.97 0.04 -9.32
CA LEU A 95 -0.53 -0.95 -10.32
C LEU A 95 0.97 -0.87 -10.63
N SER A 96 1.55 0.34 -10.59
CA SER A 96 2.98 0.51 -10.85
C SER A 96 3.85 0.06 -9.67
N VAL A 97 3.30 0.08 -8.46
CA VAL A 97 4.03 -0.26 -7.22
C VAL A 97 3.90 -1.74 -6.88
N CYS A 98 2.69 -2.30 -7.00
CA CYS A 98 2.36 -3.65 -6.57
C CYS A 98 1.59 -4.43 -7.65
N PRO A 99 2.19 -4.71 -8.83
CA PRO A 99 1.50 -5.32 -9.97
C PRO A 99 1.06 -6.77 -9.76
N LEU A 100 1.47 -7.41 -8.66
CA LEU A 100 1.10 -8.79 -8.30
C LEU A 100 0.18 -8.85 -7.07
N ASN A 101 -0.39 -7.71 -6.66
CA ASN A 101 -1.27 -7.67 -5.50
C ASN A 101 -2.74 -7.75 -5.93
N ALA A 102 -3.42 -8.85 -5.57
CA ALA A 102 -4.82 -9.07 -5.89
C ALA A 102 -5.75 -7.94 -5.40
N LYS A 103 -5.45 -7.31 -4.25
CA LYS A 103 -6.23 -6.20 -3.69
C LYS A 103 -6.10 -4.92 -4.51
N VAL A 104 -4.93 -4.67 -5.10
CA VAL A 104 -4.73 -3.53 -6.01
C VAL A 104 -5.61 -3.71 -7.23
N HIS A 105 -5.52 -4.85 -7.92
CA HIS A 105 -6.35 -5.16 -9.08
C HIS A 105 -7.86 -5.10 -8.77
N TYR A 106 -8.29 -5.61 -7.61
CA TYR A 106 -9.68 -5.51 -7.16
C TYR A 106 -10.14 -4.05 -7.01
N ASN A 107 -9.34 -3.20 -6.36
CA ASN A 107 -9.71 -1.81 -6.15
C ASN A 107 -9.68 -0.99 -7.45
N VAL A 108 -8.71 -1.26 -8.34
CA VAL A 108 -8.68 -0.66 -9.69
C VAL A 108 -9.94 -1.04 -10.46
N ALA A 109 -10.32 -2.32 -10.45
CA ALA A 109 -11.53 -2.77 -11.12
C ALA A 109 -12.78 -2.06 -10.58
N LYS A 110 -12.87 -1.88 -9.26
CA LYS A 110 -13.97 -1.14 -8.62
C LYS A 110 -14.04 0.33 -9.07
N VAL A 111 -12.91 1.04 -9.12
CA VAL A 111 -12.92 2.44 -9.60
C VAL A 111 -13.10 2.55 -11.11
N ALA A 112 -12.61 1.59 -11.89
CA ALA A 112 -12.85 1.53 -13.33
C ALA A 112 -14.34 1.36 -13.63
N ASP A 113 -15.01 0.45 -12.92
CA ASP A 113 -16.46 0.24 -13.00
C ASP A 113 -17.24 1.51 -12.64
N ALA A 114 -16.89 2.16 -11.52
CA ALA A 114 -17.50 3.44 -11.13
C ALA A 114 -17.32 4.55 -12.19
N ASN A 115 -16.23 4.50 -12.97
CA ASN A 115 -15.97 5.40 -14.11
C ASN A 115 -16.52 4.89 -15.45
N ARG A 116 -17.39 3.87 -15.45
CA ARG A 116 -18.02 3.25 -16.64
C ARG A 116 -17.02 2.59 -17.60
N GLN A 117 -15.79 2.36 -17.17
CA GLN A 117 -14.75 1.64 -17.93
C GLN A 117 -14.91 0.13 -17.75
N THR A 118 -16.07 -0.38 -18.14
CA THR A 118 -16.53 -1.74 -17.80
C THR A 118 -15.59 -2.85 -18.30
N ASP A 119 -15.02 -2.70 -19.50
CA ASP A 119 -14.12 -3.71 -20.06
C ASP A 119 -12.81 -3.81 -19.26
N TRP A 120 -12.24 -2.67 -18.90
CA TRP A 120 -11.05 -2.66 -18.06
C TRP A 120 -11.35 -3.19 -16.64
N ALA A 121 -12.51 -2.84 -16.08
CA ALA A 121 -12.95 -3.41 -14.80
C ALA A 121 -13.02 -4.95 -14.83
N LEU A 122 -13.59 -5.53 -15.89
CA LEU A 122 -13.64 -6.98 -16.08
C LEU A 122 -12.23 -7.60 -16.15
N GLU A 123 -11.30 -6.98 -16.89
CA GLU A 123 -9.91 -7.46 -16.97
C GLU A 123 -9.20 -7.43 -15.62
N GLU A 124 -9.34 -6.34 -14.87
CA GLU A 124 -8.69 -6.15 -13.58
C GLU A 124 -9.30 -7.06 -12.50
N TYR A 125 -10.62 -7.26 -12.49
CA TYR A 125 -11.23 -8.28 -11.64
C TYR A 125 -10.70 -9.68 -11.98
N LYS A 126 -10.59 -10.03 -13.27
CA LYS A 126 -10.04 -11.33 -13.69
C LYS A 126 -8.58 -11.50 -13.25
N LYS A 127 -7.75 -10.45 -13.33
CA LYS A 127 -6.38 -10.46 -12.80
C LYS A 127 -6.35 -10.65 -11.28
N SER A 128 -7.23 -9.95 -10.55
CA SER A 128 -7.38 -10.11 -9.10
C SER A 128 -7.72 -11.56 -8.71
N ILE A 129 -8.72 -12.15 -9.37
CA ILE A 129 -9.15 -13.54 -9.16
C ILE A 129 -8.03 -14.52 -9.51
N ARG A 130 -7.28 -14.28 -10.58
CA ARG A 130 -6.11 -15.11 -10.94
C ARG A 130 -5.02 -15.08 -9.87
N LEU A 131 -4.74 -13.91 -9.31
CA LEU A 131 -3.73 -13.74 -8.26
C LEU A 131 -4.19 -14.30 -6.91
N TYR A 132 -5.49 -14.19 -6.60
CA TYR A 132 -6.07 -14.76 -5.40
C TYR A 132 -7.45 -15.38 -5.68
N PRO A 133 -7.50 -16.69 -6.03
CA PRO A 133 -8.75 -17.34 -6.42
C PRO A 133 -9.83 -17.39 -5.33
N LYS A 134 -9.44 -17.24 -4.06
CA LYS A 134 -10.36 -17.20 -2.91
C LYS A 134 -10.85 -15.78 -2.59
N TYR A 135 -10.63 -14.80 -3.47
CA TYR A 135 -11.04 -13.42 -3.24
C TYR A 135 -12.54 -13.24 -3.52
N TYR A 136 -13.39 -13.63 -2.58
CA TYR A 136 -14.85 -13.65 -2.75
C TYR A 136 -15.44 -12.29 -3.16
N GLN A 137 -14.89 -11.15 -2.68
CA GLN A 137 -15.35 -9.83 -3.12
C GLN A 137 -15.09 -9.56 -4.62
N ALA A 138 -13.94 -10.00 -5.14
CA ALA A 138 -13.61 -9.85 -6.56
C ALA A 138 -14.49 -10.76 -7.42
N LEU A 139 -14.71 -12.01 -6.99
CA LEU A 139 -15.61 -12.97 -7.62
C LEU A 139 -17.04 -12.41 -7.74
N ASN A 140 -17.58 -11.88 -6.64
CA ASN A 140 -18.92 -11.30 -6.59
C ASN A 140 -19.08 -10.11 -7.55
N ASN A 141 -18.15 -9.15 -7.49
CA ASN A 141 -18.26 -7.95 -8.32
C ASN A 141 -18.04 -8.26 -9.81
N TYR A 142 -17.14 -9.21 -10.13
CA TYR A 142 -16.97 -9.71 -11.48
C TYR A 142 -18.26 -10.33 -12.02
N ALA A 143 -18.93 -11.17 -11.21
CA ALA A 143 -20.19 -11.78 -11.57
C ALA A 143 -21.31 -10.75 -11.78
N ASN A 144 -21.38 -9.71 -10.94
CA ASN A 144 -22.34 -8.62 -11.12
C ASN A 144 -22.14 -7.88 -12.44
N LEU A 145 -20.89 -7.62 -12.85
CA LEU A 145 -20.59 -7.05 -14.16
C LEU A 145 -20.96 -7.98 -15.32
N LEU A 146 -20.72 -9.29 -15.19
CA LEU A 146 -21.14 -10.28 -16.18
C LEU A 146 -22.66 -10.33 -16.33
N LYS A 147 -23.40 -10.28 -15.21
CA LYS A 147 -24.86 -10.21 -15.19
C LYS A 147 -25.37 -8.97 -15.92
N ASN A 148 -24.75 -7.80 -15.72
CA ASN A 148 -25.10 -6.57 -16.43
C ASN A 148 -24.83 -6.65 -17.94
N LYS A 149 -23.93 -7.55 -18.37
CA LYS A 149 -23.69 -7.90 -19.77
C LYS A 149 -24.49 -9.11 -20.26
N GLU A 150 -25.52 -9.52 -19.52
CA GLU A 150 -26.40 -10.64 -19.85
C GLU A 150 -25.70 -12.02 -19.94
N ARG A 151 -24.48 -12.14 -19.40
CA ARG A 151 -23.69 -13.38 -19.34
C ARG A 151 -24.04 -14.18 -18.09
N TYR A 152 -25.31 -14.59 -17.98
CA TYR A 152 -25.88 -15.15 -16.75
C TYR A 152 -25.21 -16.45 -16.29
N SER A 153 -24.92 -17.38 -17.20
CA SER A 153 -24.29 -18.67 -16.85
C SER A 153 -22.92 -18.51 -16.21
N GLU A 154 -22.12 -17.56 -16.69
CA GLU A 154 -20.81 -17.26 -16.11
C GLU A 154 -20.94 -16.51 -14.78
N ALA A 155 -21.87 -15.56 -14.70
CA ALA A 155 -22.15 -14.87 -13.44
C ALA A 155 -22.55 -15.85 -12.32
N GLU A 156 -23.42 -16.81 -12.61
CA GLU A 156 -23.85 -17.84 -11.66
C GLU A 156 -22.67 -18.68 -11.15
N LEU A 157 -21.76 -19.09 -12.05
CA LEU A 157 -20.57 -19.86 -11.68
C LEU A 157 -19.70 -19.10 -10.67
N TYR A 158 -19.42 -17.82 -10.93
CA TYR A 158 -18.59 -17.01 -10.05
C TYR A 158 -19.28 -16.66 -8.72
N LEU A 159 -20.60 -16.44 -8.72
CA LEU A 159 -21.38 -16.23 -7.49
C LEU A 159 -21.38 -17.49 -6.61
N LYS A 160 -21.65 -18.67 -7.18
CA LYS A 160 -21.57 -19.95 -6.46
C LYS A 160 -20.19 -20.17 -5.86
N THR A 161 -19.14 -19.83 -6.61
CA THR A 161 -17.76 -19.90 -6.10
C THR A 161 -17.56 -18.94 -4.92
N ALA A 162 -18.02 -17.69 -5.02
CA ALA A 162 -17.92 -16.71 -3.93
C ALA A 162 -18.63 -17.17 -2.65
N VAL A 163 -19.86 -17.68 -2.77
CA VAL A 163 -20.64 -18.22 -1.65
C VAL A 163 -19.96 -19.44 -1.04
N SER A 164 -19.40 -20.35 -1.85
CA SER A 164 -18.69 -21.53 -1.34
C SER A 164 -17.44 -21.18 -0.52
N ILE A 165 -16.82 -20.02 -0.80
CA ILE A 165 -15.67 -19.52 -0.04
C ILE A 165 -16.14 -18.84 1.25
N LYS A 166 -17.26 -18.12 1.19
CA LYS A 166 -17.82 -17.40 2.35
C LYS A 166 -19.34 -17.61 2.42
N ASN A 167 -19.74 -18.61 3.19
CA ASN A 167 -21.14 -19.04 3.34
C ASN A 167 -22.05 -17.95 3.95
N ASP A 168 -21.50 -17.04 4.76
CA ASP A 168 -22.22 -15.89 5.35
C ASP A 168 -21.89 -14.60 4.59
N PHE A 169 -22.02 -14.61 3.27
CA PHE A 169 -21.83 -13.44 2.42
C PHE A 169 -23.20 -12.87 2.01
N PRO A 170 -23.67 -11.75 2.61
CA PRO A 170 -25.03 -11.25 2.41
C PRO A 170 -25.33 -10.66 1.02
N ALA A 171 -24.34 -10.65 0.11
CA ALA A 171 -24.37 -9.89 -1.14
C ALA A 171 -24.45 -10.78 -2.40
N ALA A 172 -24.68 -12.09 -2.23
CA ALA A 172 -24.85 -13.04 -3.34
C ALA A 172 -26.32 -13.19 -3.75
#